data_AF-A0A7C7EJC5-F1
#
_entry.id   AF-A0A7C7EJC5-F1
#
_cell.length_a   1.000
_cell.length_b   1.000
_cell.length_c   1.000
_cell.angle_alpha   90.00
_cell.angle_beta   90.00
_cell.angle_gamma   90.00
#
_symmetry.space_group_name_H-M   'P 1'
#
loop_
_entity.id
_entity.type
_entity.pdbx_description
1 polymer ?
#
loop_
_entity_poly.entity_id
_entity_poly.type
_entity_poly.pdbx_seq_one_letter_code
_entity_poly.pdbx_strand_id
1 'polypeptide(L)' 'MEKSFEEIKQEFINASLDEKIKLYTSTQGLTVEQFKELLAYFPIKHLDKLEEAVNGL' A
#
# COMPACT_ATOMS: atom_id res chain seq x y z
N MET A 1 10.91 5.50 -16.77
CA MET A 1 11.61 5.07 -15.56
C MET A 1 10.57 4.41 -14.68
N GLU A 2 10.76 3.14 -14.32
CA GLU A 2 9.94 2.52 -13.27
C GLU A 2 10.16 3.29 -11.97
N LYS A 3 9.08 3.62 -11.25
CA LYS A 3 9.17 4.20 -9.91
C LYS A 3 9.85 3.18 -9.01
N SER A 4 10.88 3.60 -8.28
CA SER A 4 11.56 2.69 -7.34
C SER A 4 10.66 2.41 -6.14
N PHE A 5 10.83 1.25 -5.51
CA PHE A 5 10.07 0.91 -4.28
C PHE A 5 10.22 2.00 -3.20
N GLU A 6 11.40 2.60 -3.07
CA GLU A 6 11.63 3.70 -2.12
C GLU A 6 10.74 4.91 -2.37
N GLU A 7 10.51 5.29 -3.63
CA GLU A 7 9.60 6.40 -3.97
C GLU A 7 8.15 6.03 -3.62
N ILE A 8 7.72 4.82 -3.99
CA ILE A 8 6.38 4.30 -3.67
C ILE A 8 6.18 4.26 -2.16
N LYS A 9 7.19 3.81 -1.40
CA LYS A 9 7.19 3.75 0.06
C LYS A 9 7.08 5.15 0.66
N GLN A 10 7.84 6.12 0.17
CA GLN A 10 7.74 7.50 0.63
C GLN A 10 6.35 8.10 0.32
N GLU A 11 5.83 7.92 -0.89
CA GLU A 11 4.47 8.33 -1.24
C GLU A 11 3.44 7.66 -0.33
N PHE A 12 3.56 6.36 -0.09
CA PHE A 12 2.65 5.62 0.78
C PHE A 12 2.70 6.08 2.23
N ILE A 13 3.88 6.35 2.78
CA ILE A 13 4.01 6.81 4.18
C ILE A 13 3.37 8.18 4.35
N ASN A 14 3.58 9.09 3.41
CA ASN A 14 3.04 10.46 3.43
C ASN A 14 1.58 10.56 2.96
N ALA A 15 1.06 9.54 2.27
CA ALA A 15 -0.31 9.49 1.78
C ALA A 15 -1.35 9.40 2.91
N SER A 16 -2.56 9.86 2.60
CA SER A 16 -3.74 9.65 3.45
C SER A 16 -4.22 8.20 3.42
N LEU A 17 -5.15 7.82 4.31
CA LEU A 17 -5.64 6.44 4.40
C LEU A 17 -6.17 5.90 3.07
N ASP A 18 -7.07 6.63 2.41
CA ASP A 18 -7.62 6.25 1.10
C ASP A 18 -6.54 6.15 0.02
N GLU A 19 -5.62 7.11 -0.01
CA GLU A 19 -4.50 7.12 -0.97
C GLU A 19 -3.54 5.96 -0.71
N LYS A 20 -3.30 5.57 0.54
CA LYS A 20 -2.54 4.36 0.89
C LYS A 20 -3.22 3.11 0.33
N ILE A 21 -4.55 2.98 0.51
CA ILE A 21 -5.31 1.84 -0.03
C ILE A 21 -5.17 1.80 -1.56
N LYS A 22 -5.36 2.95 -2.22
CA LYS A 22 -5.24 3.08 -3.67
C LYS A 22 -3.83 2.77 -4.17
N LEU A 23 -2.80 3.27 -3.50
CA LEU A 23 -1.40 2.96 -3.81
C LEU A 23 -1.15 1.47 -3.64
N TYR A 24 -1.65 0.86 -2.57
CA TYR A 24 -1.48 -0.57 -2.30
C TYR A 24 -2.12 -1.45 -3.37
N THR A 25 -3.36 -1.14 -3.77
CA THR A 25 -4.11 -1.92 -4.76
C THR A 25 -3.70 -1.62 -6.20
N SER A 26 -3.26 -0.40 -6.50
CA SER A 26 -2.84 0.02 -7.84
C SER A 26 -1.37 -0.26 -8.14
N THR A 27 -0.52 -0.43 -7.12
CA THR A 27 0.89 -0.74 -7.35
C THR A 27 1.04 -2.19 -7.74
N GLN A 28 1.63 -2.43 -8.90
CA GLN A 28 1.95 -3.75 -9.42
C GLN A 28 3.48 -3.91 -9.49
N GLY A 29 3.97 -5.14 -9.43
CA GLY A 29 5.41 -5.43 -9.55
C GLY A 29 6.21 -5.31 -8.25
N LEU A 30 5.56 -5.11 -7.10
CA LEU A 30 6.22 -5.23 -5.79
C LEU A 30 6.32 -6.70 -5.36
N THR A 31 7.41 -7.03 -4.66
CA THR A 31 7.55 -8.34 -4.02
C THR A 31 6.70 -8.42 -2.75
N VAL A 32 6.45 -9.65 -2.29
CA VAL A 32 5.70 -9.89 -1.03
C VAL A 32 6.36 -9.17 0.16
N GLU A 33 7.68 -9.10 0.20
CA GLU A 33 8.42 -8.40 1.26
C GLU A 33 8.18 -6.88 1.22
N GLN A 34 8.19 -6.29 0.04
CA GLN A 34 7.90 -4.87 -0.16
C GLN A 34 6.46 -4.52 0.23
N PHE A 35 5.49 -5.38 -0.11
CA PHE A 35 4.11 -5.21 0.36
C PHE A 35 4.00 -5.29 1.88
N LYS A 36 4.68 -6.25 2.53
CA LYS A 36 4.71 -6.36 3.99
C LYS A 36 5.30 -5.11 4.65
N GLU A 37 6.33 -4.53 4.06
CA GLU A 37 6.87 -3.26 4.54
C GLU A 37 5.83 -2.13 4.45
N LEU A 38 5.12 -1.98 3.33
CA LEU A 38 4.05 -0.98 3.21
C LEU A 38 2.94 -1.20 4.26
N LEU A 39 2.51 -2.45 4.46
CA LEU A 39 1.52 -2.82 5.47
C LEU A 39 1.95 -2.43 6.89
N ALA A 40 3.26 -2.51 7.20
CA ALA A 40 3.77 -2.12 8.52
C ALA A 40 3.56 -0.62 8.82
N TYR A 41 3.47 0.23 7.79
CA TYR A 41 3.15 1.66 7.90
C TYR A 41 1.65 1.95 7.75
N PHE A 42 0.83 0.92 7.56
CA PHE A 42 -0.61 1.06 7.46
C PHE A 42 -1.24 0.92 8.86
N PRO A 43 -2.18 1.80 9.24
CA PRO A 43 -2.81 1.71 10.55
C PRO A 43 -3.65 0.44 10.67
N ILE A 44 -3.25 -0.47 11.57
CA ILE A 44 -3.86 -1.80 11.81
C ILE A 44 -5.39 -1.72 11.95
N LYS A 45 -5.90 -0.68 12.61
CA LYS A 45 -7.35 -0.41 12.79
C LYS A 45 -8.15 -0.26 11.49
N HIS A 46 -7.49 -0.07 10.36
CA HIS A 46 -8.11 0.09 9.04
C HIS A 46 -7.70 -1.01 8.07
N LEU A 47 -6.99 -2.05 8.52
CA LEU A 47 -6.61 -3.18 7.67
C LEU A 47 -7.82 -3.83 7.00
N ASP A 48 -8.95 -3.90 7.71
CA ASP A 48 -10.22 -4.38 7.17
C ASP A 48 -10.60 -3.68 5.85
N LYS A 49 -10.45 -2.34 5.77
CA LYS A 49 -10.69 -1.57 4.54
C LYS A 49 -9.72 -1.90 3.41
N LEU A 50 -8.47 -2.23 3.77
CA LEU A 50 -7.47 -2.63 2.81
C LEU A 50 -7.80 -4.02 2.26
N GLU A 51 -8.20 -4.95 3.13
CA GLU A 51 -8.65 -6.28 2.75
C GLU A 51 -9.89 -6.21 1.86
N GLU A 52 -10.90 -5.40 2.19
CA GLU A 52 -12.07 -5.15 1.33
C GLU A 52 -11.64 -4.68 -0.08
N ALA A 53 -10.75 -3.70 -0.16
CA ALA A 53 -10.28 -3.15 -1.44
C ALA A 53 -9.45 -4.14 -2.27
N VAL A 54 -8.70 -5.04 -1.62
CA VAL A 54 -7.90 -6.07 -2.30
C VAL A 54 -8.76 -7.25 -2.74
N ASN A 55 -9.70 -7.67 -1.89
CA ASN A 55 -10.53 -8.85 -2.13
C ASN A 55 -11.79 -8.54 -2.96
N GLY A 56 -12.13 -7.26 -3.16
CA GLY A 56 -13.19 -6.82 -4.05
C GLY A 56 -14.59 -7.33 -3.67
N LEU A 57 -14.88 -7.44 -2.37
CA LEU A 57 -16.21 -7.83 -1.84
C LEU A 57 -17.15 -6.62 -1.70
#